data_AF-A0A7V4N2G4-F1
#
_entry.id   AF-A0A7V4N2G4-F1
#
_cell.length_a   1.000
_cell.length_b   1.000
_cell.length_c   1.000
_cell.angle_alpha   90.00
_cell.angle_beta   90.00
_cell.angle_gamma   90.00
#
_symmetry.space_group_name_H-M   'P 1'
#
loop_
_entity.id
_entity.type
_entity.pdbx_description
1 polymer ?
#
loop_
_entity_poly.entity_id
_entity_poly.type
_entity_poly.pdbx_seq_one_letter_code
_entity_poly.pdbx_strand_id
1 'polypeptide(L)'
;MTTQKGPYIVSLYLKTNKEEPAMVVWKEEEEPALSDIMKKTIAECVNNRLTNELLDNPASVVVRKMDEEYNMNEVASYILDKETLKKEFFQYIKMDL
;
A
#
# COMPACT_ATOMS: atom_id res chain seq x y z
N MET A 1 -2.04 29.20 -12.79
CA MET A 1 -1.05 28.18 -13.16
C MET A 1 -1.60 26.84 -12.70
N THR A 2 -2.07 26.03 -13.63
CA THR A 2 -2.56 24.67 -13.37
C THR A 2 -1.33 23.78 -13.25
N THR A 3 -0.82 23.58 -12.03
CA THR A 3 0.13 22.49 -11.77
C THR A 3 -0.55 21.19 -12.13
N GLN A 4 -0.14 20.54 -13.23
CA GLN A 4 -0.65 19.21 -13.54
C GLN A 4 -0.22 18.30 -12.40
N LYS A 5 -1.20 17.80 -11.65
CA LYS A 5 -0.97 16.79 -10.63
C LYS A 5 -0.73 15.48 -11.38
N GLY A 6 0.54 15.16 -11.63
CA GLY A 6 0.89 13.82 -12.06
C GLY A 6 0.53 12.81 -10.95
N PRO A 7 0.16 11.57 -11.33
CA PRO A 7 -0.40 10.59 -10.40
C PRO A 7 0.65 10.05 -9.43
N TYR A 8 0.17 9.49 -8.32
CA TYR A 8 0.99 8.79 -7.35
C TYR A 8 0.95 7.29 -7.61
N ILE A 9 2.09 6.63 -7.48
CA ILE A 9 2.25 5.19 -7.52
C ILE A 9 2.58 4.73 -6.10
N VAL A 10 1.77 3.83 -5.57
CA VAL A 10 1.98 3.23 -4.27
C VAL A 10 2.49 1.81 -4.48
N SER A 11 3.67 1.52 -3.96
CA SER A 11 4.29 0.19 -3.99
C SER A 11 4.30 -0.39 -2.59
N LEU A 12 3.55 -1.46 -2.38
CA LEU A 12 3.52 -2.26 -1.16
C LEU A 12 4.46 -3.45 -1.30
N TYR A 13 5.33 -3.64 -0.32
CA TYR A 13 6.22 -4.78 -0.19
C TYR A 13 5.87 -5.52 1.09
N LEU A 14 5.32 -6.72 0.94
CA LEU A 14 5.13 -7.66 2.03
C LEU A 14 6.40 -8.49 2.16
N LYS A 15 7.07 -8.35 3.30
CA LYS A 15 8.17 -9.24 3.62
C LYS A 15 7.58 -10.64 3.78
N THR A 16 8.05 -11.61 3.03
CA THR A 16 7.61 -13.00 3.22
C THR A 16 8.80 -13.81 3.73
N ASN A 17 8.53 -14.95 4.37
CA ASN A 17 9.57 -15.92 4.69
C ASN A 17 10.04 -16.72 3.46
N LYS A 18 9.48 -16.43 2.27
CA LYS A 18 9.86 -17.03 0.99
C LYS A 18 10.98 -16.18 0.37
N GLU A 19 11.75 -16.75 -0.54
CA GLU A 19 12.90 -16.07 -1.18
C GLU A 19 12.49 -14.80 -1.94
N GLU A 20 11.21 -14.65 -2.30
CA GLU A 20 10.68 -13.48 -3.01
C GLU A 20 9.62 -12.73 -2.16
N PRO A 21 9.82 -11.42 -1.89
CA PRO A 21 8.80 -10.60 -1.26
C PRO A 21 7.61 -10.42 -2.20
N ALA A 22 6.38 -10.46 -1.65
CA ALA A 22 5.20 -10.17 -2.45
C ALA A 22 5.08 -8.65 -2.62
N MET A 23 4.96 -8.19 -3.87
CA MET A 23 4.83 -6.78 -4.20
C MET A 23 3.45 -6.52 -4.81
N VAL A 24 2.76 -5.50 -4.31
CA VAL A 24 1.52 -4.97 -4.90
C VAL A 24 1.72 -3.51 -5.26
N VAL A 25 1.24 -3.10 -6.43
CA VAL A 25 1.39 -1.72 -6.89
C VAL A 25 0.05 -1.21 -7.40
N TRP A 26 -0.32 0.00 -7.01
CA TRP A 26 -1.50 0.69 -7.53
C TRP A 26 -1.23 2.18 -7.74
N LYS A 27 -2.15 2.82 -8.46
CA LYS A 27 -2.10 4.23 -8.84
C LYS A 27 -3.17 5.02 -8.10
N GLU A 28 -2.82 6.23 -7.70
CA GLU A 28 -3.69 7.24 -7.09
C GLU A 28 -3.61 8.54 -7.89
N GLU A 29 -4.73 9.26 -8.00
CA GLU A 29 -4.76 10.55 -8.70
C GLU A 29 -4.30 11.70 -7.79
N GLU A 30 -4.43 11.52 -6.48
CA GLU A 30 -4.02 12.47 -5.45
C GLU A 30 -3.05 11.81 -4.47
N GLU A 31 -2.37 12.63 -3.66
CA GLU A 31 -1.44 12.11 -2.66
C GLU A 31 -2.24 11.31 -1.61
N PRO A 32 -2.04 9.98 -1.50
CA PRO A 32 -2.87 9.17 -0.63
C PRO A 32 -2.50 9.38 0.83
N ALA A 33 -3.52 9.56 1.68
CA ALA A 33 -3.31 9.57 3.12
C ALA A 33 -2.93 8.18 3.62
N LEU A 34 -2.18 8.11 4.73
CA LEU A 34 -1.77 6.84 5.35
C LEU A 34 -2.96 5.92 5.64
N SER A 35 -4.10 6.47 6.08
CA SER A 35 -5.32 5.69 6.32
C SER A 35 -5.86 5.02 5.06
N ASP A 36 -5.77 5.69 3.91
CA ASP A 36 -6.26 5.17 2.64
C ASP A 36 -5.30 4.12 2.09
N ILE A 37 -3.99 4.37 2.21
CA ILE A 37 -2.94 3.37 1.92
C ILE A 37 -3.19 2.10 2.71
N MET A 38 -3.50 2.21 4.01
CA MET A 38 -3.72 1.06 4.89
C MET A 38 -4.97 0.26 4.50
N LYS A 39 -6.09 0.93 4.22
CA LYS A 39 -7.32 0.29 3.75
C LYS A 39 -7.11 -0.40 2.40
N LYS A 40 -6.47 0.27 1.44
CA LYS A 40 -6.18 -0.32 0.13
C LYS A 40 -5.19 -1.47 0.22
N THR A 41 -4.17 -1.36 1.06
CA THR A 41 -3.24 -2.46 1.37
C THR A 41 -4.01 -3.72 1.79
N ILE A 42 -4.95 -3.59 2.73
CA ILE A 42 -5.78 -4.71 3.19
C ILE A 42 -6.62 -5.27 2.04
N ALA A 43 -7.34 -4.42 1.31
CA ALA A 43 -8.21 -4.84 0.22
C ALA A 43 -7.43 -5.57 -0.89
N GLU A 44 -6.28 -5.01 -1.28
CA GLU A 44 -5.39 -5.62 -2.27
C GLU A 44 -4.83 -6.96 -1.79
N CYS A 45 -4.43 -7.07 -0.52
CA CYS A 45 -3.95 -8.34 0.02
C CYS A 45 -5.05 -9.40 0.06
N VAL A 46 -6.29 -9.02 0.37
CA VAL A 46 -7.46 -9.92 0.30
C VAL A 46 -7.70 -10.39 -1.13
N ASN A 47 -7.75 -9.45 -2.08
CA ASN A 47 -7.99 -9.73 -3.49
C ASN A 47 -6.92 -10.65 -4.10
N ASN A 48 -5.65 -10.42 -3.73
CA ASN A 48 -4.51 -11.20 -4.21
C ASN A 48 -4.23 -12.46 -3.37
N ARG A 49 -5.09 -12.79 -2.38
CA ARG A 49 -4.92 -13.95 -1.48
C ARG A 49 -3.60 -13.95 -0.70
N LEU A 50 -3.09 -12.76 -0.37
CA LEU A 50 -1.88 -12.50 0.42
C LEU A 50 -2.20 -12.23 1.90
N THR A 51 -3.34 -12.72 2.39
CA THR A 51 -3.81 -12.44 3.76
C THR A 51 -2.88 -13.04 4.82
N ASN A 52 -2.29 -14.22 4.57
CA ASN A 52 -1.33 -14.81 5.50
C ASN A 52 -0.06 -13.96 5.56
N GLU A 53 0.47 -13.56 4.40
CA GLU A 53 1.63 -12.69 4.30
C GLU A 53 1.42 -11.35 5.02
N LEU A 54 0.24 -10.73 4.83
CA LEU A 54 -0.19 -9.50 5.50
C LEU A 54 -0.27 -9.66 7.02
N LEU A 55 -0.86 -10.76 7.51
CA LEU A 55 -1.08 -10.96 8.94
C LEU A 55 0.18 -11.43 9.67
N ASP A 56 1.14 -12.02 8.96
CA ASP A 56 2.34 -12.58 9.57
C ASP A 56 3.54 -11.64 9.55
N ASN A 57 3.54 -10.61 8.71
CA ASN A 57 4.70 -9.78 8.45
C ASN A 57 4.37 -8.28 8.47
N PRO A 58 5.36 -7.41 8.79
CA PRO A 58 5.23 -5.99 8.51
C PRO A 58 5.21 -5.74 7.01
N ALA A 59 4.62 -4.62 6.60
CA ALA A 59 4.62 -4.17 5.23
C ALA A 59 5.40 -2.86 5.07
N SER A 60 6.16 -2.75 3.99
CA SER A 60 6.77 -1.48 3.59
C SER A 60 5.97 -0.89 2.44
N VAL A 61 5.61 0.38 2.53
CA VAL A 61 4.91 1.09 1.46
C VAL A 61 5.72 2.28 1.02
N VAL A 62 5.96 2.38 -0.28
CA VAL A 62 6.63 3.53 -0.90
C VAL A 62 5.63 4.24 -1.81
N VAL A 63 5.47 5.54 -1.60
CA VAL A 63 4.64 6.41 -2.45
C VAL A 63 5.57 7.24 -3.31
N ARG A 64 5.40 7.12 -4.64
CA ARG A 64 6.16 7.90 -5.62
C ARG A 64 5.22 8.78 -6.42
N LYS A 65 5.56 10.04 -6.61
CA LYS A 65 4.86 10.92 -7.52
C LYS A 65 5.49 10.82 -8.91
N MET A 66 4.65 10.55 -9.91
CA MET A 66 5.04 10.64 -11.31
C MET A 66 4.85 12.07 -11.79
N ASP A 67 5.86 12.66 -12.43
CA ASP A 67 5.73 13.96 -13.08
C ASP A 67 5.38 13.82 -14.57
N GLU A 68 5.28 14.96 -15.27
CA GLU A 68 4.96 15.02 -16.71
C GLU A 68 6.06 14.40 -17.60
N GLU A 69 7.28 14.27 -17.08
CA GLU A 69 8.43 13.67 -17.76
C GLU A 69 8.63 12.19 -17.40
N TYR A 70 7.65 11.57 -16.72
CA TYR A 70 7.69 10.20 -16.20
C TYR A 70 8.78 9.95 -15.14
N ASN A 71 9.36 11.01 -14.54
CA ASN A 71 10.24 10.82 -13.40
C ASN A 71 9.41 10.37 -12.19
N MET A 72 9.94 9.40 -11.44
CA MET A 72 9.33 8.91 -10.21
C MET A 72 10.09 9.43 -9.01
N ASN A 73 9.50 10.40 -8.31
CA ASN A 73 10.08 10.95 -7.10
C ASN A 73 9.44 10.29 -5.88
N GLU A 74 10.24 9.68 -5.01
CA GLU A 74 9.75 9.21 -3.72
C GLU A 74 9.32 10.41 -2.88
N VAL A 75 8.06 10.41 -2.45
CA VAL A 75 7.47 11.49 -1.65
C VAL A 75 7.18 11.04 -0.22
N ALA A 76 6.94 9.75 -0.02
CA ALA A 76 6.73 9.17 1.29
C ALA A 76 7.12 7.69 1.32
N SER A 77 7.54 7.24 2.50
CA SER A 77 7.80 5.84 2.81
C SER A 77 7.24 5.52 4.19
N TYR A 78 6.51 4.42 4.28
CA TYR A 78 5.84 3.97 5.49
C TYR A 78 6.24 2.54 5.81
N ILE A 79 6.37 2.25 7.10
CA ILE A 79 6.45 0.89 7.61
C ILE A 79 5.16 0.66 8.39
N LEU A 80 4.31 -0.21 7.86
CA LEU A 80 3.07 -0.64 8.50
C LEU A 80 3.40 -1.85 9.36
N ASP A 81 3.27 -1.69 10.68
CA ASP A 81 3.56 -2.77 11.60
C ASP A 81 2.48 -3.85 11.53
N LYS A 82 2.91 -5.08 11.81
CA LYS A 82 2.06 -6.28 11.77
C LYS A 82 0.82 -6.17 12.66
N GLU A 83 0.92 -5.59 13.84
CA GLU A 83 -0.19 -5.57 14.80
C GLU A 83 -1.27 -4.56 14.38
N THR A 84 -0.86 -3.41 13.84
CA THR A 84 -1.78 -2.44 13.21
C THR A 84 -2.47 -3.05 11.99
N LEU A 85 -1.72 -3.70 11.10
CA LEU A 85 -2.29 -4.36 9.92
C LEU A 85 -3.33 -5.42 10.29
N LYS A 86 -3.04 -6.27 11.27
CA LYS A 86 -4.00 -7.24 11.79
C LYS A 86 -5.25 -6.58 12.34
N LYS A 87 -5.10 -5.57 13.18
CA LYS A 87 -6.24 -4.86 13.80
C LYS A 87 -7.16 -4.29 12.74
N GLU A 88 -6.60 -3.59 11.77
CA GLU A 88 -7.33 -2.96 10.67
C GLU A 88 -7.96 -4.00 9.74
N PHE A 89 -7.25 -5.10 9.46
CA PHE A 89 -7.80 -6.23 8.71
C PHE A 89 -9.05 -6.83 9.37
N PHE A 90 -9.02 -7.05 10.69
CA PHE A 90 -10.19 -7.56 11.41
C PHE A 90 -11.32 -6.54 11.49
N GLN A 91 -11.03 -5.23 11.46
CA GLN A 91 -12.06 -4.21 11.33
C GLN A 91 -12.68 -4.22 9.93
N TYR A 92 -11.86 -4.33 8.89
CA TYR A 92 -12.29 -4.43 7.49
C TYR A 92 -13.27 -5.60 7.30
N ILE A 93 -12.93 -6.80 7.78
CA ILE A 93 -13.81 -7.98 7.66
C ILE A 93 -15.13 -7.79 8.41
N LYS A 94 -15.11 -7.15 9.58
CA LYS A 94 -16.34 -6.89 10.36
C LYS A 94 -17.29 -5.91 9.69
N MET A 95 -16.82 -5.11 8.74
CA MET A 95 -17.65 -4.19 7.97
C MET A 95 -18.22 -4.81 6.69
N ASP A 96 -17.65 -5.94 6.24
CA ASP A 96 -18.03 -6.66 5.01
C ASP A 96 -18.91 -7.90 5.29
N LEU A 97 -19.20 -8.18 6.58
CA LEU A 97 -20.11 -9.22 7.09
C LEU A 97 -21.38 -8.60 7.66
#